data_AF-M0PP02-F1
#
_entry.id   AF-M0PP02-F1
#
_cell.length_a   1.000
_cell.length_b   1.000
_cell.length_c   1.000
_cell.angle_alpha   90.00
_cell.angle_beta   90.00
_cell.angle_gamma   90.00
#
_symmetry.space_group_name_H-M   'P 1'
#
loop_
_entity.id
_entity.type
_entity.pdbx_description
1 polymer ?
#
loop_
_entity_poly.entity_id
_entity_poly.type
_entity_poly.pdbx_seq_one_letter_code
_entity_poly.pdbx_strand_id
1 'polypeptide(L)'
;MFDEREGPDIFDYLNEHGLEGLETEPTHDSSVRELEDLLATYVIHREEDEIEDYEYRYITTVRIYTLIKDCGEMYQKQGDQARDAFLEDGEENSEAAHEMADRIGRYTVGNTVMVIYTLGYELVKDLMGDLLLEILDEDVATETGEQQLQNQIGNYQTRAQLLHHFDLIDSSYLSDITQIRENRRDLVHDVERRFDLQMLDSINDLWNIIHVVNHLYDELYGRPAYKFLSEE
;
A
#
# COMPACT_ATOMS: atom_id res chain seq x y z
N MET A 1 -4.11 -23.43 -2.92
CA MET A 1 -4.63 -24.39 -3.93
C MET A 1 -5.91 -23.74 -4.45
N PHE A 2 -6.00 -23.38 -5.73
CA PHE A 2 -7.22 -22.73 -6.26
C PHE A 2 -8.32 -23.77 -6.39
N ASP A 3 -9.24 -23.78 -5.42
CA ASP A 3 -10.52 -24.49 -5.55
C ASP A 3 -11.36 -23.87 -6.68
N GLU A 4 -12.34 -24.65 -7.15
CA GLU A 4 -13.17 -24.42 -8.33
C GLU A 4 -13.69 -22.96 -8.45
N ARG A 5 -13.22 -22.22 -9.46
CA ARG A 5 -13.60 -20.81 -9.69
C ARG A 5 -15.08 -20.67 -10.08
N GLU A 6 -15.86 -19.92 -9.31
CA GLU A 6 -17.25 -19.54 -9.65
C GLU A 6 -17.28 -18.30 -10.56
N GLY A 7 -16.78 -18.43 -11.81
CA GLY A 7 -16.91 -17.40 -12.84
C GLY A 7 -15.67 -16.52 -13.09
N PRO A 8 -15.77 -15.54 -14.02
CA PRO A 8 -14.66 -14.66 -14.37
C PRO A 8 -14.32 -13.72 -13.21
N ASP A 9 -13.03 -13.53 -12.93
CA ASP A 9 -12.54 -12.66 -11.85
C ASP A 9 -12.03 -11.29 -12.36
N ILE A 10 -11.51 -10.45 -11.45
CA ILE A 10 -10.89 -9.16 -11.80
C ILE A 10 -9.75 -9.31 -12.83
N PHE A 11 -8.98 -10.39 -12.78
CA PHE A 11 -7.87 -10.60 -13.72
C PHE A 11 -8.37 -11.03 -15.09
N ASP A 12 -9.43 -11.83 -15.16
CA ASP A 12 -10.14 -12.14 -16.40
C ASP A 12 -10.72 -10.85 -17.00
N TYR A 13 -11.33 -9.98 -16.19
CA TYR A 13 -11.84 -8.69 -16.63
C TYR A 13 -10.74 -7.77 -17.19
N LEU A 14 -9.58 -7.69 -16.52
CA LEU A 14 -8.44 -6.90 -17.01
C LEU A 14 -7.88 -7.45 -18.32
N ASN A 15 -7.74 -8.78 -18.43
CA ASN A 15 -7.26 -9.44 -19.63
C ASN A 15 -8.19 -9.20 -20.83
N GLU A 16 -9.52 -9.21 -20.62
CA GLU A 16 -10.51 -8.88 -21.66
C GLU A 16 -10.35 -7.45 -22.19
N HIS A 17 -9.83 -6.53 -21.38
CA HIS A 17 -9.56 -5.14 -21.73
C HIS A 17 -8.11 -4.90 -22.19
N GLY A 18 -7.33 -5.98 -22.40
CA GLY A 18 -5.97 -5.91 -22.92
C GLY A 18 -4.93 -5.41 -21.91
N LEU A 19 -5.27 -5.40 -20.61
CA LEU A 19 -4.33 -5.20 -19.53
C LEU A 19 -3.96 -6.54 -18.94
N GLU A 20 -2.69 -6.94 -19.04
CA GLU A 20 -2.19 -8.04 -18.21
C GLU A 20 -2.19 -7.54 -16.77
N GLY A 21 -3.25 -7.87 -16.02
CA GLY A 21 -3.63 -7.26 -14.73
C GLY A 21 -2.60 -7.35 -13.60
N LEU A 22 -1.38 -7.81 -13.87
CA LEU A 22 -0.29 -7.93 -12.92
C LEU A 22 0.89 -7.02 -13.24
N GLU A 23 0.94 -6.38 -14.41
CA GLU A 23 2.16 -5.77 -14.94
C GLU A 23 1.89 -4.34 -15.42
N THR A 24 2.47 -3.34 -14.74
CA THR A 24 2.53 -1.98 -15.29
C THR A 24 3.94 -1.40 -15.20
N GLU A 25 4.31 -0.62 -16.22
CA GLU A 25 5.56 0.12 -16.21
C GLU A 25 5.46 1.28 -15.19
N PRO A 26 6.43 1.43 -14.27
CA PRO A 26 6.44 2.52 -13.28
C PRO A 26 6.28 3.92 -13.92
N THR A 27 6.77 4.06 -15.16
CA THR A 27 6.98 5.31 -15.89
C THR A 27 5.82 5.75 -16.79
N HIS A 28 4.78 4.94 -17.00
CA HIS A 28 3.64 5.34 -17.83
C HIS A 28 2.42 5.75 -16.97
N ASP A 29 2.26 7.06 -16.72
CA ASP A 29 1.08 7.62 -16.03
C ASP A 29 -0.26 7.20 -16.65
N SER A 30 -0.26 6.99 -17.96
CA SER A 30 -1.45 6.60 -18.71
C SER A 30 -1.95 5.20 -18.35
N SER A 31 -1.05 4.22 -18.18
CA SER A 31 -1.45 2.83 -17.90
C SER A 31 -2.01 2.65 -16.50
N VAL A 32 -1.50 3.38 -15.51
CA VAL A 32 -1.98 3.33 -14.12
C VAL A 32 -3.39 3.94 -14.00
N ARG A 33 -3.65 5.06 -14.69
CA ARG A 33 -4.98 5.67 -14.71
C ARG A 33 -6.01 4.84 -15.48
N GLU A 34 -5.61 4.27 -16.62
CA GLU A 34 -6.45 3.33 -17.36
C GLU A 34 -6.82 2.11 -16.51
N LEU A 35 -5.85 1.59 -15.74
CA LEU A 35 -6.10 0.53 -14.77
C LEU A 35 -7.10 0.98 -13.70
N GLU A 36 -6.92 2.13 -13.05
CA GLU A 36 -7.86 2.62 -12.03
C GLU A 36 -9.29 2.82 -12.57
N ASP A 37 -9.43 3.38 -13.78
CA ASP A 37 -10.74 3.57 -14.41
C ASP A 37 -11.45 2.23 -14.67
N LEU A 38 -10.69 1.20 -15.08
CA LEU A 38 -11.20 -0.14 -15.27
C LEU A 38 -11.57 -0.81 -13.94
N LEU A 39 -10.74 -0.69 -12.90
CA LEU A 39 -11.07 -1.23 -11.57
C LEU A 39 -12.30 -0.54 -10.96
N ALA A 40 -12.40 0.78 -11.12
CA ALA A 40 -13.59 1.53 -10.69
C ALA A 40 -14.83 1.05 -11.44
N THR A 41 -14.71 0.82 -12.76
CA THR A 41 -15.80 0.27 -13.57
C THR A 41 -16.19 -1.13 -13.09
N TYR A 42 -15.23 -2.00 -12.81
CA TYR A 42 -15.48 -3.34 -12.28
C TYR A 42 -16.30 -3.29 -10.99
N VAL A 43 -15.84 -2.49 -10.01
CA VAL A 43 -16.50 -2.35 -8.70
C VAL A 43 -17.91 -1.76 -8.81
N ILE A 44 -18.15 -0.82 -9.72
CA ILE A 44 -19.47 -0.20 -9.90
C ILE A 44 -20.49 -1.18 -10.52
N HIS A 45 -20.04 -2.11 -11.36
CA HIS A 45 -20.92 -2.99 -12.13
C HIS A 45 -21.11 -4.39 -11.52
N ARG A 46 -20.31 -4.75 -10.52
CA ARG A 46 -20.48 -5.95 -9.68
C ARG A 46 -21.28 -5.60 -8.43
N GLU A 47 -22.12 -6.52 -7.97
CA GLU A 47 -22.69 -6.38 -6.62
C GLU A 47 -21.59 -6.62 -5.57
N GLU A 48 -21.68 -5.98 -4.39
CA GLU A 48 -20.64 -6.05 -3.33
C GLU A 48 -20.39 -7.51 -2.89
N ASP A 49 -21.43 -8.35 -2.93
CA ASP A 49 -21.40 -9.76 -2.56
C ASP A 49 -20.76 -10.66 -3.65
N GLU A 50 -20.41 -10.10 -4.82
CA GLU A 50 -19.84 -10.82 -5.98
C GLU A 50 -18.34 -10.57 -6.19
N ILE A 51 -17.71 -9.78 -5.32
CA ILE A 51 -16.28 -9.48 -5.37
C ILE A 51 -15.60 -10.21 -4.23
N GLU A 52 -14.69 -11.11 -4.57
CA GLU A 52 -13.96 -11.91 -3.58
C GLU A 52 -12.90 -11.07 -2.85
N ASP A 53 -12.54 -11.48 -1.63
CA ASP A 53 -11.58 -10.76 -0.78
C ASP A 53 -10.23 -10.48 -1.47
N TYR A 54 -9.72 -11.43 -2.25
CA TYR A 54 -8.46 -11.27 -2.96
C TYR A 54 -8.56 -10.18 -4.05
N GLU A 55 -9.74 -9.95 -4.63
CA GLU A 55 -10.00 -8.92 -5.62
C GLU A 55 -10.05 -7.54 -4.94
N TYR A 56 -10.74 -7.42 -3.81
CA TYR A 56 -10.75 -6.18 -3.01
C TYR A 56 -9.34 -5.77 -2.55
N ARG A 57 -8.54 -6.75 -2.12
CA ARG A 57 -7.14 -6.52 -1.71
C ARG A 57 -6.27 -6.10 -2.88
N TYR A 58 -6.46 -6.71 -4.05
CA TYR A 58 -5.80 -6.30 -5.29
C TYR A 58 -6.17 -4.85 -5.66
N ILE A 59 -7.45 -4.52 -5.71
CA ILE A 59 -7.95 -3.16 -6.04
C ILE A 59 -7.39 -2.14 -5.04
N THR A 60 -7.38 -2.47 -3.75
CA THR A 60 -6.83 -1.60 -2.70
C THR A 60 -5.32 -1.39 -2.88
N THR A 61 -4.58 -2.43 -3.27
CA THR A 61 -3.14 -2.33 -3.55
C THR A 61 -2.87 -1.36 -4.69
N VAL A 62 -3.60 -1.49 -5.81
CA VAL A 62 -3.49 -0.57 -6.96
C VAL A 62 -3.79 0.87 -6.53
N ARG A 63 -4.81 1.07 -5.69
CA ARG A 63 -5.14 2.41 -5.20
C ARG A 63 -4.06 3.01 -4.30
N ILE A 64 -3.44 2.22 -3.43
CA ILE A 64 -2.30 2.66 -2.61
C ILE A 64 -1.13 3.04 -3.53
N TYR A 65 -0.86 2.22 -4.55
CA TYR A 65 0.18 2.49 -5.54
C TYR A 65 -0.04 3.84 -6.23
N THR A 66 -1.23 4.11 -6.76
CA THR A 66 -1.53 5.39 -7.43
C THR A 66 -1.35 6.57 -6.50
N LEU A 67 -1.83 6.45 -5.25
CA LEU A 67 -1.65 7.50 -4.25
C LEU A 67 -0.17 7.79 -3.96
N ILE A 68 0.68 6.77 -3.90
CA ILE A 68 2.13 6.95 -3.71
C ILE A 68 2.73 7.70 -4.89
N LYS A 69 2.34 7.33 -6.12
CA LYS A 69 2.82 7.98 -7.34
C LYS A 69 2.40 9.46 -7.42
N ASP A 70 1.10 9.73 -7.26
CA ASP A 70 0.55 11.08 -7.24
C ASP A 70 1.18 11.93 -6.11
N CYS A 71 1.45 11.31 -4.95
CA CYS A 71 2.14 11.93 -3.84
C CYS A 71 3.57 12.34 -4.21
N GLY A 72 4.33 11.46 -4.87
CA GLY A 72 5.68 11.75 -5.36
C GLY A 72 5.71 12.89 -6.37
N GLU A 73 4.81 12.87 -7.36
CA GLU A 73 4.69 13.92 -8.37
C GLU A 73 4.30 15.27 -7.75
N MET A 74 3.35 15.26 -6.82
CA MET A 74 2.90 16.48 -6.14
C MET A 74 4.00 17.05 -5.25
N TYR A 75 4.74 16.19 -4.53
CA TYR A 75 5.91 16.59 -3.73
C TYR A 75 6.96 17.30 -4.60
N GLN A 76 7.37 16.66 -5.70
CA GLN A 76 8.39 17.21 -6.60
C GLN A 76 7.92 18.52 -7.23
N LYS A 77 6.70 18.53 -7.80
CA LYS A 77 6.14 19.71 -8.47
C LYS A 77 6.04 20.92 -7.55
N GLN A 78 5.53 20.75 -6.33
CA GLN A 78 5.42 21.87 -5.38
C GLN A 78 6.78 22.28 -4.83
N GLY A 79 7.67 21.32 -4.58
CA GLY A 79 9.04 21.59 -4.15
C GLY A 79 9.82 22.41 -5.19
N ASP A 80 9.78 22.00 -6.46
CA ASP A 80 10.44 22.71 -7.56
C ASP A 80 9.87 24.12 -7.76
N GLN A 81 8.53 24.28 -7.72
CA GLN A 81 7.90 25.59 -7.80
C GLN A 81 8.34 26.53 -6.67
N ALA A 82 8.46 26.01 -5.44
CA ALA A 82 8.93 26.79 -4.31
C ALA A 82 10.42 27.15 -4.41
N ARG A 83 11.24 26.19 -4.86
CA ARG A 83 12.68 26.40 -5.13
C ARG A 83 12.88 27.52 -6.15
N ASP A 84 12.19 27.42 -7.27
CA ASP A 84 12.37 28.34 -8.39
C ASP A 84 11.93 29.76 -8.00
N ALA A 85 10.80 29.90 -7.28
CA ALA A 85 10.37 31.17 -6.72
C ALA A 85 11.38 31.76 -5.70
N PHE A 86 11.99 30.91 -4.87
CA PHE A 86 12.99 31.33 -3.89
C PHE A 86 14.28 31.84 -4.56
N LEU A 87 14.72 31.17 -5.63
CA LEU A 87 15.89 31.60 -6.41
C LEU A 87 15.63 32.89 -7.21
N GLU A 88 14.40 33.08 -7.72
CA GLU A 88 14.00 34.30 -8.44
C GLU A 88 14.00 35.56 -7.56
N ASP A 89 13.79 35.42 -6.25
CA ASP A 89 13.83 36.52 -5.26
C ASP A 89 15.26 37.01 -4.93
N GLY A 90 16.29 36.46 -5.58
CA GLY A 90 17.68 36.91 -5.47
C GLY A 90 18.49 36.23 -4.36
N GLU A 91 17.97 35.14 -3.79
CA GLU A 91 18.73 34.27 -2.90
C GLU A 91 19.57 33.26 -3.70
N GLU A 92 20.89 33.48 -3.78
CA GLU A 92 21.82 32.58 -4.50
C GLU A 92 22.22 31.31 -3.69
N ASN A 93 21.64 31.10 -2.49
CA ASN A 93 22.00 29.95 -1.67
C ASN A 93 21.24 28.68 -2.11
N SER A 94 21.92 27.86 -2.90
CA SER A 94 21.39 26.58 -3.39
C SER A 94 20.95 25.62 -2.28
N GLU A 95 21.63 25.60 -1.12
CA GLU A 95 21.27 24.72 0.01
C GLU A 95 19.94 25.15 0.63
N ALA A 96 19.77 26.45 0.89
CA ALA A 96 18.51 27.00 1.40
C ALA A 96 17.34 26.78 0.42
N ALA A 97 17.60 26.86 -0.88
CA ALA A 97 16.60 26.58 -1.90
C ALA A 97 16.15 25.10 -1.89
N HIS A 98 17.07 24.15 -1.67
CA HIS A 98 16.73 22.73 -1.52
C HIS A 98 15.95 22.46 -0.22
N GLU A 99 16.35 23.05 0.89
CA GLU A 99 15.61 22.93 2.16
C GLU A 99 14.19 23.49 2.06
N MET A 100 14.03 24.62 1.36
CA MET A 100 12.72 25.21 1.10
C MET A 100 11.87 24.29 0.21
N ALA A 101 12.45 23.71 -0.84
CA ALA A 101 11.79 22.76 -1.71
C ALA A 101 11.28 21.53 -0.94
N ASP A 102 12.15 20.90 -0.15
CA ASP A 102 11.80 19.73 0.67
C ASP A 102 10.70 20.06 1.67
N ARG A 103 10.84 21.17 2.41
CA ARG A 103 9.86 21.59 3.40
C ARG A 103 8.48 21.85 2.79
N ILE A 104 8.41 22.56 1.67
CA ILE A 104 7.14 22.82 0.99
C ILE A 104 6.56 21.53 0.42
N GLY A 105 7.38 20.70 -0.22
CA GLY A 105 6.96 19.38 -0.71
C GLY A 105 6.33 18.54 0.40
N ARG A 106 7.00 18.39 1.55
CA ARG A 106 6.49 17.63 2.71
C ARG A 106 5.18 18.21 3.25
N TYR A 107 5.13 19.54 3.43
CA TYR A 107 3.94 20.22 3.92
C TYR A 107 2.72 19.98 3.01
N THR A 108 2.92 20.00 1.69
CA THR A 108 1.85 19.78 0.71
C THR A 108 1.30 18.36 0.79
N VAL A 109 2.16 17.35 0.87
CA VAL A 109 1.75 15.95 0.73
C VAL A 109 1.36 15.26 2.04
N GLY A 110 1.55 15.93 3.18
CA GLY A 110 1.32 15.38 4.52
C GLY A 110 0.01 14.60 4.72
N ASN A 111 -1.10 15.15 4.26
CA ASN A 111 -2.40 14.48 4.37
C ASN A 111 -2.52 13.26 3.46
N THR A 112 -1.95 13.32 2.26
CA THR A 112 -1.89 12.19 1.34
C THR A 112 -1.07 11.05 1.93
N VAL A 113 0.09 11.37 2.52
CA VAL A 113 0.95 10.41 3.23
C VAL A 113 0.22 9.73 4.38
N MET A 114 -0.54 10.49 5.18
CA MET A 114 -1.38 9.91 6.24
C MET A 114 -2.42 8.94 5.68
N VAL A 115 -3.08 9.27 4.55
CA VAL A 115 -4.07 8.38 3.91
C VAL A 115 -3.40 7.10 3.41
N ILE A 116 -2.25 7.21 2.73
CA ILE A 116 -1.46 6.08 2.24
C ILE A 116 -1.10 5.13 3.39
N TYR A 117 -0.51 5.65 4.47
CA TYR A 117 -0.16 4.86 5.64
C TYR A 117 -1.38 4.24 6.33
N THR A 118 -2.53 4.91 6.31
CA THR A 118 -3.77 4.37 6.88
C THR A 118 -4.31 3.21 6.07
N LEU A 119 -4.39 3.36 4.74
CA LEU A 119 -4.84 2.29 3.84
C LEU A 119 -3.88 1.10 3.87
N GLY A 120 -2.57 1.36 3.79
CA GLY A 120 -1.54 0.34 3.89
C GLY A 120 -1.58 -0.40 5.22
N TYR A 121 -1.76 0.31 6.33
CA TYR A 121 -1.88 -0.32 7.65
C TYR A 121 -3.10 -1.26 7.73
N GLU A 122 -4.28 -0.83 7.28
CA GLU A 122 -5.46 -1.70 7.35
C GLU A 122 -5.32 -2.91 6.40
N LEU A 123 -4.83 -2.72 5.18
CA LEU A 123 -4.61 -3.82 4.24
C LEU A 123 -3.61 -4.85 4.77
N VAL A 124 -2.46 -4.39 5.28
CA VAL A 124 -1.46 -5.28 5.90
C VAL A 124 -2.05 -5.97 7.13
N LYS A 125 -2.85 -5.27 7.94
CA LYS A 125 -3.52 -5.86 9.11
C LYS A 125 -4.40 -7.04 8.71
N ASP A 126 -5.16 -6.88 7.64
CA ASP A 126 -6.13 -7.87 7.19
C ASP A 126 -5.42 -9.06 6.54
N LEU A 127 -4.45 -8.83 5.65
CA LEU A 127 -3.60 -9.88 5.06
C LEU A 127 -2.89 -10.71 6.15
N MET A 128 -2.30 -10.06 7.16
CA MET A 128 -1.68 -10.80 8.26
C MET A 128 -2.71 -11.60 9.08
N GLY A 129 -3.94 -11.10 9.19
CA GLY A 129 -5.00 -11.78 9.93
C GLY A 129 -5.38 -13.10 9.28
N ASP A 130 -5.51 -13.09 7.96
CA ASP A 130 -5.85 -14.26 7.16
C ASP A 130 -4.71 -15.25 7.09
N LEU A 131 -3.47 -14.77 6.91
CA LEU A 131 -2.32 -15.65 6.85
C LEU A 131 -2.12 -16.41 8.17
N LEU A 132 -2.50 -15.80 9.30
CA LEU A 132 -2.52 -16.50 10.60
C LEU A 132 -3.65 -17.52 10.71
N LEU A 133 -4.77 -17.33 10.02
CA LEU A 133 -5.83 -18.32 9.96
C LEU A 133 -5.38 -19.56 9.21
N GLU A 134 -4.59 -19.43 8.14
CA GLU A 134 -4.05 -20.59 7.41
C GLU A 134 -3.12 -21.48 8.26
N ILE A 135 -2.55 -20.94 9.34
CA ILE A 135 -1.72 -21.69 10.30
C ILE A 135 -2.58 -22.49 11.28
N LEU A 136 -3.82 -22.08 11.51
CA LEU A 136 -4.72 -22.75 12.43
C LEU A 136 -5.30 -23.99 11.73
N ASP A 137 -5.12 -25.15 12.37
CA ASP A 137 -5.64 -26.43 11.90
C ASP A 137 -7.17 -26.33 11.72
N GLU A 138 -7.70 -26.68 10.54
CA GLU A 138 -9.14 -26.64 10.20
C GLU A 138 -9.99 -27.41 11.22
N ASP A 139 -9.41 -28.44 11.85
CA ASP A 139 -10.04 -29.26 12.89
C ASP A 139 -10.23 -28.55 14.24
N VAL A 140 -9.51 -27.44 14.49
CA VAL A 140 -9.57 -26.65 15.74
C VAL A 140 -10.50 -25.44 15.58
N ALA A 141 -10.74 -25.02 14.34
CA ALA A 141 -11.27 -23.70 14.01
C ALA A 141 -12.74 -23.80 13.58
N THR A 142 -13.66 -23.99 14.55
CA THR A 142 -15.07 -23.66 14.27
C THR A 142 -15.19 -22.18 13.87
N GLU A 143 -16.12 -21.80 13.01
CA GLU A 143 -16.35 -20.39 12.57
C GLU A 143 -16.38 -19.38 13.75
N THR A 144 -16.96 -19.78 14.90
CA THR A 144 -16.96 -18.98 16.14
C THR A 144 -15.59 -18.93 16.84
N GLY A 145 -14.82 -20.00 16.76
CA GLY A 145 -13.45 -20.11 17.27
C GLY A 145 -12.46 -19.28 16.46
N GLU A 146 -12.59 -19.27 15.13
CA GLU A 146 -11.82 -18.41 14.22
C GLU A 146 -12.05 -16.94 14.53
N GLN A 147 -13.31 -16.49 14.63
CA GLN A 147 -13.62 -15.12 15.02
C GLN A 147 -13.05 -14.75 16.39
N GLN A 148 -13.08 -15.66 17.38
CA GLN A 148 -12.49 -15.39 18.69
C GLN A 148 -10.96 -15.32 18.64
N LEU A 149 -10.31 -16.16 17.85
CA LEU A 149 -8.86 -16.12 17.61
C LEU A 149 -8.45 -14.86 16.86
N GLN A 150 -9.15 -14.48 15.78
CA GLN A 150 -8.92 -13.22 15.08
C GLN A 150 -9.04 -12.00 16.01
N ASN A 151 -10.00 -12.04 16.94
CA ASN A 151 -10.19 -10.99 17.95
C ASN A 151 -9.10 -11.00 19.04
N GLN A 152 -8.62 -12.17 19.48
CA GLN A 152 -7.54 -12.27 20.48
C GLN A 152 -6.15 -11.99 19.90
N ILE A 153 -5.92 -12.36 18.64
CA ILE A 153 -4.75 -11.99 17.84
C ILE A 153 -5.01 -10.62 17.16
N GLY A 154 -6.02 -9.86 17.60
CA GLY A 154 -6.45 -8.61 16.96
C GLY A 154 -5.43 -7.47 16.98
N ASN A 155 -4.32 -7.63 17.74
CA ASN A 155 -3.26 -6.64 17.79
C ASN A 155 -2.29 -6.80 16.60
N TYR A 156 -2.16 -5.75 15.80
CA TYR A 156 -1.26 -5.67 14.65
C TYR A 156 0.17 -6.15 14.93
N GLN A 157 0.78 -5.73 16.04
CA GLN A 157 2.14 -6.14 16.37
C GLN A 157 2.23 -7.63 16.71
N THR A 158 1.21 -8.14 17.40
CA THR A 158 1.14 -9.56 17.76
C THR A 158 0.99 -10.42 16.51
N ARG A 159 0.21 -9.97 15.51
CA ARG A 159 0.09 -10.64 14.21
C ARG A 159 1.45 -10.78 13.53
N ALA A 160 2.18 -9.67 13.38
CA ALA A 160 3.50 -9.65 12.76
C ALA A 160 4.50 -10.56 13.49
N GLN A 161 4.51 -10.54 14.83
CA GLN A 161 5.39 -11.39 15.64
C GLN A 161 5.07 -12.89 15.50
N LEU A 162 3.79 -13.26 15.39
CA LEU A 162 3.41 -14.65 15.17
C LEU A 162 3.79 -15.11 13.78
N LEU A 163 3.55 -14.31 12.74
CA LEU A 163 3.98 -14.64 11.37
C LEU A 163 5.50 -14.83 11.29
N HIS A 164 6.27 -13.97 11.96
CA HIS A 164 7.73 -14.13 12.07
C HIS A 164 8.12 -15.41 12.81
N HIS A 165 7.41 -15.73 13.89
CA HIS A 165 7.66 -16.95 14.67
C HIS A 165 7.41 -18.23 13.87
N PHE A 166 6.44 -18.21 12.96
CA PHE A 166 6.10 -19.33 12.08
C PHE A 166 6.85 -19.30 10.74
N ASP A 167 7.88 -18.46 10.61
CA ASP A 167 8.73 -18.34 9.41
C ASP A 167 7.98 -17.93 8.12
N LEU A 168 6.82 -17.27 8.23
CA LEU A 168 6.05 -16.75 7.08
C LEU A 168 6.49 -15.34 6.63
N ILE A 169 7.16 -14.62 7.54
CA ILE A 169 7.86 -13.38 7.22
C ILE A 169 9.25 -13.42 7.85
N ASP A 170 10.22 -12.79 7.21
CA ASP A 170 11.56 -12.65 7.78
C ASP A 170 11.66 -11.42 8.71
N SER A 171 12.86 -11.21 9.28
CA SER A 171 13.11 -10.07 10.15
C SER A 171 13.06 -8.71 9.44
N SER A 172 13.26 -8.66 8.12
CA SER A 172 13.13 -7.43 7.34
C SER A 172 11.66 -7.01 7.28
N TYR A 173 10.79 -7.92 6.86
CA TYR A 173 9.35 -7.66 6.80
C TYR A 173 8.74 -7.36 8.18
N LEU A 174 9.23 -8.02 9.25
CA LEU A 174 8.82 -7.68 10.60
C LEU A 174 9.16 -6.21 10.97
N SER A 175 10.34 -5.74 10.56
CA SER A 175 10.76 -4.35 10.75
C SER A 175 9.88 -3.39 9.95
N ASP A 176 9.66 -3.68 8.67
CA ASP A 176 8.87 -2.84 7.77
C ASP A 176 7.40 -2.73 8.23
N ILE A 177 6.79 -3.84 8.63
CA ILE A 177 5.45 -3.87 9.21
C ILE A 177 5.38 -3.04 10.49
N THR A 178 6.40 -3.16 11.36
CA THR A 178 6.47 -2.35 12.59
C THR A 178 6.57 -0.86 12.26
N GLN A 179 7.37 -0.49 11.26
CA GLN A 179 7.53 0.88 10.81
C GLN A 179 6.23 1.45 10.22
N ILE A 180 5.48 0.67 9.42
CA ILE A 180 4.15 1.08 8.90
C ILE A 180 3.22 1.46 10.06
N ARG A 181 3.17 0.63 11.11
CA ARG A 181 2.36 0.90 12.30
C ARG A 181 2.80 2.16 13.04
N GLU A 182 4.10 2.35 13.24
CA GLU A 182 4.64 3.50 13.95
C GLU A 182 4.40 4.80 13.18
N ASN A 183 4.71 4.83 11.88
CA ASN A 183 4.48 5.98 11.02
C ASN A 183 2.99 6.34 10.93
N ARG A 184 2.10 5.34 10.75
CA ARG A 184 0.65 5.55 10.77
C ARG A 184 0.17 6.10 12.11
N ARG A 185 0.68 5.58 13.23
CA ARG A 185 0.34 6.08 14.57
C ARG A 185 0.75 7.55 14.71
N ASP A 186 1.98 7.88 14.33
CA ASP A 186 2.50 9.24 14.44
C ASP A 186 1.70 10.20 13.55
N LEU A 187 1.42 9.84 12.30
CA LEU A 187 0.60 10.65 11.41
C LEU A 187 -0.84 10.83 11.90
N VAL A 188 -1.46 9.78 12.45
CA VAL A 188 -2.87 9.86 12.91
C VAL A 188 -2.99 10.63 14.22
N HIS A 189 -2.07 10.43 15.17
CA HIS A 189 -2.19 10.97 16.52
C HIS A 189 -1.38 12.25 16.77
N ASP A 190 -0.43 12.57 15.90
CA ASP A 190 0.34 13.81 15.93
C ASP A 190 0.12 14.58 14.63
N VAL A 191 -0.63 15.68 14.72
CA VAL A 191 -0.95 16.51 13.54
C VAL A 191 0.31 17.24 13.05
N GLU A 192 1.26 17.56 13.93
CA GLU A 192 2.49 18.27 13.55
C GLU A 192 3.36 17.43 12.63
N ARG A 193 3.38 16.12 12.87
CA ARG A 193 4.07 15.13 12.04
C ARG A 193 3.61 15.10 10.59
N ARG A 194 2.39 15.54 10.29
CA ARG A 194 1.90 15.65 8.91
C ARG A 194 2.53 16.81 8.16
N PHE A 195 2.99 17.84 8.86
CA PHE A 195 3.55 19.04 8.23
C PHE A 195 5.05 18.92 7.96
N ASP A 196 5.77 18.15 8.78
CA ASP A 196 7.21 18.00 8.66
C ASP A 196 7.64 16.66 8.07
N LEU A 197 6.79 15.63 8.14
CA LEU A 197 7.07 14.26 7.72
C LEU A 197 8.46 13.76 8.12
N GLN A 198 8.97 14.16 9.29
CA GLN A 198 10.34 13.85 9.71
C GLN A 198 10.59 12.35 9.96
N MET A 199 9.53 11.55 10.06
CA MET A 199 9.63 10.10 10.16
C MET A 199 10.01 9.42 8.84
N LEU A 200 9.96 10.15 7.72
CA LEU A 200 10.37 9.68 6.41
C LEU A 200 11.72 10.27 6.04
N ASP A 201 12.69 9.42 5.72
CA ASP A 201 13.95 9.87 5.14
C ASP A 201 13.69 10.34 3.70
N SER A 202 12.81 9.62 2.98
CA SER A 202 12.39 9.95 1.62
C SER A 202 10.89 9.69 1.41
N ILE A 203 10.28 10.42 0.48
CA ILE A 203 8.93 10.07 -0.03
C ILE A 203 8.93 8.67 -0.67
N ASN A 204 10.09 8.19 -1.16
CA ASN A 204 10.22 6.84 -1.69
C ASN A 204 10.04 5.74 -0.63
N ASP A 205 10.16 6.06 0.66
CA ASP A 205 9.95 5.09 1.75
C ASP A 205 8.50 4.56 1.78
N LEU A 206 7.56 5.28 1.15
CA LEU A 206 6.18 4.83 0.99
C LEU A 206 6.07 3.53 0.19
N TRP A 207 7.01 3.26 -0.72
CA TRP A 207 7.03 2.04 -1.52
C TRP A 207 7.19 0.77 -0.67
N ASN A 208 7.74 0.87 0.53
CA ASN A 208 7.82 -0.24 1.48
C ASN A 208 6.45 -0.83 1.80
N ILE A 209 5.37 -0.03 1.77
CA ILE A 209 4.00 -0.53 1.94
C ILE A 209 3.64 -1.52 0.83
N ILE A 210 3.94 -1.19 -0.43
CA ILE A 210 3.66 -2.08 -1.57
C ILE A 210 4.50 -3.34 -1.50
N HIS A 211 5.76 -3.24 -1.08
CA HIS A 211 6.63 -4.41 -0.88
C HIS A 211 6.06 -5.38 0.17
N VAL A 212 5.66 -4.88 1.34
CA VAL A 212 5.03 -5.70 2.40
C VAL A 212 3.72 -6.31 1.92
N VAL A 213 2.85 -5.52 1.28
CA VAL A 213 1.56 -6.00 0.76
C VAL A 213 1.77 -7.11 -0.27
N ASN A 214 2.69 -6.94 -1.20
CA ASN A 214 2.99 -7.95 -2.21
C ASN A 214 3.47 -9.27 -1.60
N HIS A 215 4.35 -9.21 -0.59
CA HIS A 215 4.81 -10.40 0.12
C HIS A 215 3.66 -11.15 0.76
N LEU A 216 2.86 -10.46 1.59
CA LEU A 216 1.74 -11.10 2.30
C LEU A 216 0.65 -11.61 1.36
N TYR A 217 0.39 -10.90 0.26
CA TYR A 217 -0.56 -11.31 -0.74
C TYR A 217 -0.06 -12.54 -1.54
N ASP A 218 1.24 -12.64 -1.81
CA ASP A 218 1.85 -13.80 -2.47
C ASP A 218 1.81 -15.04 -1.59
N GLU A 219 2.08 -14.91 -0.30
CA GLU A 219 1.95 -16.02 0.67
C GLU A 219 0.52 -16.58 0.71
N LEU A 220 -0.50 -15.72 0.71
CA LEU A 220 -1.92 -16.13 0.73
C LEU A 220 -2.43 -16.68 -0.60
N TYR A 221 -2.09 -16.04 -1.71
CA TYR A 221 -2.75 -16.26 -3.00
C TYR A 221 -1.84 -16.87 -4.07
N GLY A 222 -0.57 -17.11 -3.75
CA GLY A 222 0.43 -17.70 -4.65
C GLY A 222 0.80 -16.82 -5.85
N ARG A 223 0.52 -15.52 -5.76
CA ARG A 223 0.97 -14.48 -6.70
C ARG A 223 1.04 -13.14 -5.99
N PRO A 224 1.89 -12.19 -6.40
CA PRO A 224 1.87 -10.83 -5.85
C PRO A 224 0.61 -10.08 -6.27
N ALA A 225 0.18 -9.12 -5.44
CA ALA A 225 -0.93 -8.22 -5.78
C ALA A 225 -0.57 -7.29 -6.95
N TYR A 226 0.69 -6.89 -7.06
CA TYR A 226 1.13 -5.93 -8.07
C TYR A 226 2.58 -6.22 -8.47
N LYS A 227 2.88 -6.47 -9.75
CA LYS A 227 4.27 -6.55 -10.23
C LYS A 227 4.66 -5.25 -10.92
N PHE A 228 5.82 -4.75 -10.52
CA PHE A 228 6.57 -3.81 -11.34
C PHE A 228 7.07 -4.58 -12.57
N LEU A 229 6.78 -4.10 -13.77
CA LEU A 229 7.60 -4.45 -14.92
C LEU A 229 9.00 -3.91 -14.61
N SER A 230 9.95 -4.79 -14.34
CA SER A 230 11.34 -4.38 -14.15
C SER A 230 11.82 -3.72 -15.44
N GLU A 231 12.40 -2.52 -15.36
CA GLU A 231 13.38 -2.11 -16.36
C GLU A 231 14.47 -3.22 -16.41
N GLU A 232 14.66 -3.84 -17.58
CA GLU A 232 15.81 -4.72 -17.82
C GLU A 232 17.15 -4.01 -17.56
#